data_AF-A0A8J3WHW8-F1
#
_entry.id   AF-A0A8J3WHW8-F1
#
_cell.length_a   1.000
_cell.length_b   1.000
_cell.length_c   1.000
_cell.angle_alpha   90.00
_cell.angle_beta   90.00
_cell.angle_gamma   90.00
#
_symmetry.space_group_name_H-M   'P 1'
#
loop_
_entity.id
_entity.type
_entity.pdbx_description
1 polymer ?
#
loop_
_entity_poly.entity_id
_entity_poly.type
_entity_poly.pdbx_seq_one_letter_code
_entity_poly.pdbx_strand_id
1 'polypeptide(L)'
;MLQDQRRYMIRTLDESDRPHLYWHGVDGDGRIWLFETVVDDGGEYWPVRHAELGSDGLARRYSWRHLEDEHGFLAEGPLYPHDFGLNPLTAEEFTTLWTALDR
;
A
#
# COMPACT_ATOMS: atom_id res chain seq x y z
N MET A 1 21.00 -6.25 -6.95
CA MET A 1 20.14 -6.56 -8.12
C MET A 1 18.96 -5.58 -8.14
N LEU A 2 18.14 -5.53 -9.20
CA LEU A 2 17.04 -4.54 -9.33
C LEU A 2 16.08 -4.53 -8.13
N GLN A 3 15.80 -5.71 -7.55
CA GLN A 3 14.92 -5.88 -6.38
C GLN A 3 15.50 -5.25 -5.10
N ASP A 4 16.82 -5.30 -4.90
CA ASP A 4 17.48 -4.65 -3.74
C ASP A 4 17.37 -3.13 -3.83
N GLN A 5 17.50 -2.58 -5.04
CA GLN A 5 17.35 -1.16 -5.30
C GLN A 5 15.92 -0.69 -5.03
N ARG A 6 14.92 -1.46 -5.49
CA ARG A 6 13.51 -1.18 -5.22
C ARG A 6 13.22 -1.21 -3.72
N ARG A 7 13.70 -2.23 -3.01
CA ARG A 7 13.56 -2.35 -1.55
C ARG A 7 14.16 -1.13 -0.83
N TYR A 8 15.37 -0.73 -1.22
CA TYR A 8 16.04 0.43 -0.65
C TYR A 8 15.27 1.72 -0.89
N MET A 9 14.75 1.94 -2.10
CA MET A 9 13.95 3.10 -2.44
C MET A 9 12.68 3.19 -1.60
N ILE A 10 11.91 2.09 -1.53
CA ILE A 10 10.65 2.04 -0.78
C ILE A 10 10.91 2.25 0.71
N ARG A 11 11.96 1.62 1.26
CA ARG A 11 12.38 1.85 2.64
C ARG A 11 12.73 3.31 2.90
N THR A 12 13.47 3.93 1.98
CA THR A 12 13.86 5.35 2.11
C THR A 12 12.63 6.26 2.14
N LEU A 13 11.59 5.96 1.37
CA LEU A 13 10.33 6.69 1.41
C LEU A 13 9.55 6.44 2.72
N ASP A 14 9.39 5.16 3.11
CA ASP A 14 8.68 4.73 4.33
C ASP A 14 9.29 5.31 5.61
N GLU A 15 10.61 5.46 5.65
CA GLU A 15 11.36 5.96 6.82
C GLU A 15 11.63 7.48 6.76
N SER A 16 11.09 8.20 5.77
CA SER A 16 11.28 9.65 5.63
C SER A 16 10.28 10.47 6.44
N ASP A 17 10.56 11.77 6.63
CA ASP A 17 9.63 12.72 7.27
C ASP A 17 8.54 13.24 6.30
N ARG A 18 8.39 12.64 5.12
CA ARG A 18 7.40 13.05 4.13
C ARG A 18 5.99 12.71 4.62
N PRO A 19 4.94 13.42 4.20
CA PRO A 19 3.57 13.07 4.56
C PRO A 19 3.17 11.68 4.05
N HIS A 20 2.67 10.85 4.96
CA HIS A 20 2.01 9.60 4.63
C HIS A 20 0.52 9.86 4.40
N LEU A 21 0.02 9.34 3.28
CA LEU A 21 -1.39 9.42 2.88
C LEU A 21 -1.96 8.02 2.79
N TYR A 22 -3.23 7.88 3.13
CA TYR A 22 -3.86 6.60 3.33
C TYR A 22 -5.09 6.47 2.47
N TRP A 23 -5.31 5.28 1.93
CA TRP A 23 -6.35 5.05 0.95
C TRP A 23 -7.00 3.69 1.15
N HIS A 24 -8.28 3.60 0.80
CA HIS A 24 -8.97 2.32 0.69
C HIS A 24 -9.75 2.21 -0.63
N GLY A 25 -9.80 1.00 -1.17
CA GLY A 25 -10.61 0.65 -2.33
C GLY A 25 -11.45 -0.59 -2.04
N VAL A 26 -12.61 -0.66 -2.67
CA VAL A 26 -13.45 -1.87 -2.68
C VAL A 26 -13.90 -2.10 -4.12
N ASP A 27 -13.66 -3.30 -4.65
CA ASP A 27 -14.11 -3.65 -5.99
C ASP A 27 -15.52 -4.26 -6.00
N GLY A 28 -16.03 -4.58 -7.19
CA GLY A 28 -17.38 -5.15 -7.36
C GLY A 28 -17.56 -6.55 -6.76
N ASP A 29 -16.47 -7.27 -6.50
CA ASP A 29 -16.47 -8.59 -5.85
C ASP A 29 -16.28 -8.48 -4.33
N GLY A 30 -16.18 -7.26 -3.79
CA GLY A 30 -15.99 -6.98 -2.37
C GLY A 30 -14.54 -7.14 -1.89
N ARG A 31 -13.56 -7.23 -2.80
CA ARG A 31 -12.15 -7.24 -2.40
C ARG A 31 -11.76 -5.87 -1.89
N ILE A 32 -11.06 -5.86 -0.77
CA ILE A 32 -10.64 -4.63 -0.10
C ILE A 32 -9.17 -4.40 -0.35
N TRP A 33 -8.83 -3.17 -0.67
CA TRP A 33 -7.46 -2.71 -0.85
C TRP A 33 -7.19 -1.59 0.16
N LEU A 34 -6.04 -1.63 0.83
CA LEU A 34 -5.55 -0.57 1.71
C LEU A 34 -4.16 -0.16 1.26
N PHE A 35 -3.94 1.14 1.09
CA PHE A 35 -2.65 1.67 0.70
C PHE A 35 -2.19 2.76 1.65
N GLU A 36 -0.93 2.69 2.04
CA GLU A 36 -0.16 3.79 2.60
C GLU A 36 0.81 4.27 1.52
N THR A 37 0.75 5.54 1.18
CA THR A 37 1.59 6.16 0.15
C THR A 37 2.37 7.33 0.69
N VAL A 38 3.56 7.55 0.14
CA VAL A 38 4.34 8.77 0.32
C VAL A 38 4.42 9.51 -1.01
N VAL A 39 4.30 10.83 -0.97
CA VAL A 39 4.42 11.67 -2.17
C VAL A 39 5.90 11.94 -2.46
N ASP A 40 6.36 11.60 -3.67
CA ASP A 40 7.72 11.94 -4.10
C ASP A 40 7.86 13.44 -4.48
N ASP A 41 9.05 13.85 -4.91
CA ASP A 41 9.31 15.24 -5.31
C ASP A 41 8.59 15.65 -6.60
N GLY A 42 8.12 14.67 -7.38
CA GLY A 42 7.33 14.86 -8.60
C GLY A 42 5.83 14.96 -8.35
N GLY A 43 5.36 14.71 -7.12
CA GLY A 43 3.94 14.69 -6.77
C GLY A 43 3.27 13.32 -6.99
N GLU A 44 4.05 12.27 -7.24
CA GLU A 44 3.56 10.91 -7.47
C GLU A 44 3.36 10.17 -6.15
N TYR A 45 2.26 9.42 -6.02
CA TYR A 45 1.93 8.68 -4.80
C TYR A 45 2.59 7.30 -4.81
N TRP A 46 3.73 7.16 -4.15
CA TRP A 46 4.45 5.90 -4.07
C TRP A 46 3.93 5.02 -2.93
N PRO A 47 3.45 3.79 -3.19
CA PRO A 47 3.01 2.90 -2.13
C PRO A 47 4.20 2.40 -1.32
N VAL A 48 4.12 2.61 0.00
CA VAL A 48 5.09 2.10 0.99
C VAL A 48 4.54 0.92 1.77
N ARG A 49 3.21 0.86 1.94
CA ARG A 49 2.49 -0.33 2.42
C ARG A 49 1.23 -0.57 1.61
N HIS A 50 0.91 -1.84 1.44
CA HIS A 50 -0.27 -2.32 0.74
C HIS A 50 -0.85 -3.50 1.51
N ALA A 51 -2.17 -3.54 1.68
CA ALA A 51 -2.87 -4.75 2.06
C ALA A 51 -4.05 -5.04 1.13
N GLU A 52 -4.26 -6.32 0.85
CA GLU A 52 -5.42 -6.82 0.12
C GLU A 52 -6.15 -7.85 0.98
N LEU A 53 -7.48 -7.74 1.05
CA LEU A 53 -8.35 -8.81 1.52
C LEU A 53 -9.14 -9.35 0.33
N GLY A 54 -8.69 -10.51 -0.16
CA GLY A 54 -9.34 -11.22 -1.26
C GLY A 54 -10.63 -11.91 -0.83
N SER A 55 -11.35 -12.47 -1.80
CA SER A 55 -12.57 -13.25 -1.56
C SER A 55 -12.32 -14.56 -0.79
N ASP A 56 -11.07 -15.00 -0.72
CA ASP A 56 -10.63 -16.14 0.11
C ASP A 56 -10.52 -15.79 1.61
N GLY A 57 -10.73 -14.52 1.98
CA GLY A 57 -10.66 -14.05 3.35
C GLY A 57 -9.24 -13.98 3.91
N LEU A 58 -8.22 -14.19 3.09
CA LEU A 58 -6.82 -14.13 3.51
C LEU A 58 -6.27 -12.73 3.24
N ALA A 59 -5.88 -12.06 4.32
CA ALA A 59 -5.20 -10.78 4.23
C ALA A 59 -3.75 -10.95 3.76
N ARG A 60 -3.38 -10.23 2.72
CA ARG A 60 -2.02 -10.17 2.17
C ARG A 60 -1.47 -8.79 2.44
N ARG A 61 -0.25 -8.68 2.96
CA ARG A 61 0.36 -7.41 3.34
C ARG A 61 1.76 -7.29 2.76
N TYR A 62 2.03 -6.18 2.10
CA TYR A 62 3.30 -5.90 1.46
C TYR A 62 3.89 -4.59 1.98
N SER A 63 5.21 -4.55 2.10
CA SER A 63 6.02 -3.40 2.51
C SER A 63 7.46 -3.60 2.04
N TRP A 64 8.37 -2.66 2.31
CA TRP A 64 9.80 -2.90 2.04
C TRP A 64 10.37 -4.13 2.77
N ARG A 65 9.73 -4.66 3.82
CA ARG A 65 10.13 -5.93 4.46
C ARG A 65 9.67 -7.16 3.67
N HIS A 66 8.53 -7.07 3.00
CA HIS A 66 7.90 -8.14 2.21
C HIS A 66 7.33 -7.55 0.92
N LEU A 67 8.13 -7.54 -0.15
CA LEU A 67 7.77 -6.83 -1.38
C LEU A 67 6.81 -7.63 -2.27
N GLU A 68 6.92 -8.96 -2.25
CA GLU A 68 6.17 -9.86 -3.10
C GLU A 68 6.25 -11.30 -2.56
N ASP A 69 5.25 -12.10 -2.92
CA ASP A 69 5.19 -13.54 -2.71
C ASP A 69 4.43 -14.21 -3.87
N GLU A 70 4.03 -15.48 -3.70
CA GLU A 70 3.28 -16.23 -4.72
C GLU A 70 1.87 -15.67 -4.99
N HIS A 71 1.35 -14.80 -4.13
CA HIS A 71 0.01 -14.25 -4.21
C HIS A 71 -0.05 -12.81 -4.70
N GLY A 72 1.06 -12.09 -4.72
CA GLY A 72 1.08 -10.71 -5.21
C GLY A 72 2.31 -9.92 -4.79
N PHE A 73 2.18 -8.60 -4.88
CA PHE A 73 3.29 -7.68 -4.69
C PHE A 73 2.82 -6.30 -4.23
N LEU A 74 3.70 -5.57 -3.55
CA LEU A 74 3.60 -4.12 -3.42
C LEU A 74 3.76 -3.52 -4.82
N ALA A 75 3.00 -2.49 -5.21
CA ALA A 75 3.10 -1.96 -6.58
C ALA A 75 4.53 -1.51 -6.93
N GLU A 76 4.93 -1.69 -8.20
CA GLU A 76 6.28 -1.36 -8.68
C GLU A 76 6.44 0.11 -9.09
N GLY A 77 5.33 0.85 -9.16
CA GLY A 77 5.28 2.26 -9.56
C GLY A 77 4.32 3.09 -8.71
N PRO A 78 4.13 4.37 -9.07
CA PRO A 78 3.14 5.24 -8.46
C PRO A 78 1.72 4.71 -8.56
N LEU A 79 0.91 5.09 -7.59
CA LEU A 79 -0.54 4.94 -7.61
C LEU A 79 -1.21 6.24 -8.05
N TYR A 80 -2.34 6.09 -8.73
CA TYR A 80 -3.23 7.19 -9.12
C TYR A 80 -4.58 6.99 -8.41
N PRO A 81 -4.74 7.45 -7.16
CA PRO A 81 -5.89 7.06 -6.32
C PRO A 81 -7.25 7.26 -6.99
N HIS A 82 -7.42 8.35 -7.76
CA HIS A 82 -8.65 8.64 -8.47
C HIS A 82 -8.96 7.60 -9.57
N ASP A 83 -7.96 7.22 -10.36
CA ASP A 83 -8.11 6.26 -11.47
C ASP A 83 -8.45 4.86 -10.96
N PHE A 84 -7.97 4.53 -9.75
CA PHE A 84 -8.25 3.27 -9.06
C PHE A 84 -9.52 3.31 -8.17
N GLY A 85 -10.26 4.43 -8.14
CA GLY A 85 -11.46 4.58 -7.31
C GLY A 85 -11.18 4.49 -5.80
N LEU A 86 -9.97 4.84 -5.38
CA LEU A 86 -9.57 4.83 -3.97
C LEU A 86 -10.13 6.05 -3.25
N ASN A 87 -10.56 5.83 -2.01
CA ASN A 87 -11.07 6.87 -1.14
C ASN A 87 -10.03 7.16 -0.04
N PRO A 88 -9.83 8.44 0.32
CA PRO A 88 -8.86 8.80 1.35
C PRO A 88 -9.30 8.31 2.73
N LEU A 89 -8.33 7.93 3.55
CA LEU A 89 -8.48 7.63 4.96
C LEU A 89 -7.66 8.60 5.81
N THR A 90 -8.09 8.77 7.04
CA THR A 90 -7.22 9.27 8.11
C THR A 90 -6.19 8.20 8.52
N ALA A 91 -5.10 8.62 9.15
CA ALA A 91 -4.11 7.70 9.70
C ALA A 91 -4.69 6.73 10.75
N GLU A 92 -5.67 7.20 11.53
CA GLU A 92 -6.34 6.39 12.56
C GLU A 92 -7.22 5.31 11.94
N GLU A 93 -8.02 5.65 10.92
CA GLU A 93 -8.83 4.67 10.18
C GLU A 93 -7.94 3.62 9.51
N PHE A 94 -6.86 4.04 8.85
CA PHE A 94 -5.91 3.13 8.23
C PHE A 94 -5.28 2.19 9.26
N THR A 95 -4.80 2.72 10.38
CA THR A 95 -4.17 1.90 11.45
C THR A 95 -5.15 0.87 12.01
N THR A 96 -6.41 1.28 12.19
CA THR A 96 -7.48 0.40 12.68
C THR A 96 -7.73 -0.76 11.70
N LEU A 97 -7.91 -0.44 10.41
CA LEU A 97 -8.16 -1.44 9.37
C LEU A 97 -6.94 -2.34 9.16
N TRP A 98 -5.74 -1.78 9.11
CA TRP A 98 -4.49 -2.52 8.98
C TRP A 98 -4.29 -3.53 10.11
N THR A 99 -4.57 -3.13 11.34
CA THR A 99 -4.49 -4.01 12.52
C THR A 99 -5.57 -5.09 12.49
N ALA A 100 -6.76 -4.80 11.96
CA ALA A 100 -7.82 -5.79 11.81
C ALA A 100 -7.45 -6.90 10.80
N LEU A 101 -6.61 -6.60 9.81
CA LEU A 101 -6.07 -7.57 8.84
C LEU A 101 -4.94 -8.46 9.40
N ASP A 102 -4.48 -8.24 10.63
CA ASP A 102 -3.45 -9.05 11.29
C ASP A 102 -4.01 -10.30 12.00
N ARG A 103 -5.34 -10.50 11.97
CA ARG A 103 -6.05 -11.51 12.77
C ARG A 103 -6.35 -12.80 12.04
#